data_AF-A0A0U3NFI0-F1
#
_entry.id   AF-A0A0U3NFI0-F1
#
_cell.length_a   1.000
_cell.length_b   1.000
_cell.length_c   1.000
_cell.angle_alpha   90.00
_cell.angle_beta   90.00
_cell.angle_gamma   90.00
#
_symmetry.space_group_name_H-M   'P 1'
#
loop_
_entity.id
_entity.type
_entity.pdbx_description
1 polymer ?
#
loop_
_entity_poly.entity_id
_entity_poly.type
_entity_poly.pdbx_seq_one_letter_code
_entity_poly.pdbx_strand_id
1 'polypeptide(L)' 'MDITSASTVSAAVSSASNAAPGTTSQAASLLVLRKALDVQQAGALALLDALPPQPALATEGSLGRNLNTYA' A
#
# COMPACT_ATOMS: atom_id res chain seq x y z
N MET A 1 -0.34 -10.97 5.65
CA MET A 1 -0.23 -10.19 6.90
C MET A 1 -0.26 -8.72 6.52
N ASP A 2 -1.44 -8.14 6.25
CA ASP A 2 -1.53 -6.71 5.81
C ASP A 2 -2.84 -5.98 6.23
N ILE A 3 -3.82 -6.70 6.79
CA ILE A 3 -5.10 -6.10 7.19
C ILE A 3 -4.95 -5.18 8.43
N THR A 4 -3.90 -5.38 9.23
CA THR A 4 -3.56 -4.55 10.40
C THR A 4 -3.13 -3.14 10.00
N SER A 5 -2.36 -2.99 8.92
CA SER A 5 -1.83 -1.69 8.46
C SER A 5 -2.97 -0.76 8.02
N ALA A 6 -3.92 -1.28 7.23
CA ALA A 6 -5.10 -0.53 6.79
C ALA A 6 -6.00 -0.09 7.97
N SER A 7 -6.16 -0.94 8.98
CA SER A 7 -6.90 -0.60 10.21
C SER A 7 -6.24 0.54 10.99
N THR A 8 -4.91 0.57 11.08
CA THR A 8 -4.19 1.65 11.78
C THR A 8 -4.29 3.00 11.07
N VAL A 9 -4.25 3.02 9.72
CA VAL A 9 -4.45 4.25 8.94
C VAL A 9 -5.88 4.78 9.15
N SER A 10 -6.88 3.90 9.10
CA SER A 10 -8.28 4.29 9.34
C SER A 10 -8.48 4.88 10.74
N ALA A 11 -7.91 4.24 11.77
CA ALA A 11 -7.97 4.74 13.15
C ALA A 11 -7.24 6.09 13.33
N ALA A 12 -6.11 6.28 12.65
CA ALA A 12 -5.36 7.54 12.68
C ALA A 12 -6.12 8.68 11.99
N VAL A 13 -6.80 8.40 10.86
CA VAL A 13 -7.68 9.37 10.18
C VAL A 13 -8.83 9.77 11.10
N SER A 14 -9.55 8.80 11.68
CA SER A 14 -10.65 9.10 12.60
C SER A 14 -10.18 9.92 13.81
N SER A 15 -8.99 9.63 14.34
CA SER A 15 -8.43 10.38 15.47
C SER A 15 -8.04 11.81 15.07
N ALA A 16 -7.41 11.99 13.90
CA ALA A 16 -7.05 13.31 13.40
C ALA A 16 -8.29 14.17 13.04
N SER A 17 -9.34 13.55 12.50
CA SER A 17 -10.59 14.24 12.14
C SER A 17 -11.41 14.69 13.35
N ASN A 18 -11.36 13.95 14.47
CA ASN A 18 -12.09 14.29 15.69
C ASN A 18 -11.27 15.12 16.69
N ALA A 19 -10.00 15.41 16.39
CA ALA A 19 -9.15 16.19 17.28
C ALA A 19 -9.46 17.70 17.20
N ALA A 20 -9.54 18.35 18.36
CA ALA A 20 -9.77 19.79 18.45
C ALA A 20 -8.62 20.59 17.81
N PRO A 21 -8.90 21.50 16.86
CA PRO A 21 -7.87 22.29 16.17
C PRO A 21 -7.01 23.13 17.12
N GLY A 22 -5.71 23.20 16.86
CA GLY A 22 -4.78 24.05 17.62
C GLY A 22 -4.29 23.44 18.93
N THR A 23 -4.61 22.16 19.20
CA THR A 23 -4.12 21.44 20.38
C THR A 23 -2.91 20.56 20.04
N THR A 24 -2.08 20.28 21.04
CA THR A 24 -0.95 19.33 20.92
C THR A 24 -1.42 17.93 20.55
N SER A 25 -2.62 17.53 21.00
CA SER A 25 -3.26 16.26 20.65
C SER A 25 -3.57 16.15 19.15
N GLN A 26 -4.02 17.24 18.52
CA GLN A 26 -4.21 17.31 17.07
C GLN A 26 -2.88 17.15 16.32
N ALA A 27 -1.83 17.86 16.76
CA ALA A 27 -0.50 17.76 16.16
C ALA A 27 0.06 16.33 16.26
N ALA A 28 -0.11 15.67 17.41
CA ALA A 28 0.28 14.28 17.60
C ALA A 28 -0.52 13.34 16.70
N SER A 29 -1.84 13.52 16.59
CA SER A 29 -2.70 12.72 15.70
C SER A 29 -2.30 12.86 14.23
N LEU A 30 -1.94 14.07 13.79
CA LEU A 30 -1.42 14.32 12.44
C LEU A 30 -0.05 13.66 12.21
N LEU A 31 0.83 13.67 13.20
CA LEU A 31 2.14 13.00 13.11
C LEU A 31 1.98 11.48 13.01
N VAL A 32 1.08 10.89 13.80
CA VAL A 32 0.76 9.46 13.73
C VAL A 32 0.17 9.11 12.36
N LEU A 33 -0.76 9.92 11.85
CA LEU A 33 -1.32 9.73 10.51
C LEU A 33 -0.23 9.77 9.43
N ARG A 34 0.67 10.76 9.47
CA ARG A 34 1.82 10.83 8.54
C ARG A 34 2.71 9.59 8.65
N LYS A 35 2.99 9.12 9.86
CA LYS A 35 3.82 7.93 10.03
C LYS A 35 3.12 6.67 9.52
N ALA A 36 1.82 6.54 9.72
CA ALA A 36 1.04 5.43 9.19
C ALA A 36 1.06 5.41 7.65
N LEU A 37 0.96 6.58 7.00
CA LEU A 37 1.10 6.71 5.55
C LEU A 37 2.50 6.34 5.05
N ASP A 38 3.55 6.79 5.74
CA ASP A 38 4.95 6.44 5.44
C ASP A 38 5.19 4.92 5.49
N VAL A 39 4.66 4.26 6.53
CA VAL A 39 4.72 2.80 6.67
C VAL A 39 3.92 2.10 5.56
N GLN A 40 2.75 2.63 5.20
CA GLN A 40 1.95 2.10 4.09
C GLN A 40 2.69 2.21 2.75
N GLN A 41 3.37 3.33 2.50
CA GLN A 41 4.19 3.52 1.31
C GLN A 41 5.34 2.51 1.24
N ALA A 42 6.05 2.29 2.35
CA ALA A 42 7.12 1.29 2.41
C ALA A 42 6.59 -0.13 2.13
N GLY A 43 5.43 -0.49 2.68
CA GLY A 43 4.76 -1.75 2.40
C GLY A 43 4.33 -1.88 0.93
N ALA A 44 3.79 -0.81 0.34
CA ALA A 44 3.41 -0.79 -1.07
C ALA A 44 4.62 -0.98 -2.00
N LEU A 45 5.76 -0.34 -1.70
CA LEU A 45 7.00 -0.54 -2.45
C LEU A 45 7.51 -1.99 -2.33
N ALA A 46 7.42 -2.60 -1.15
CA ALA A 46 7.79 -4.00 -0.96
C ALA A 46 6.88 -4.96 -1.76
N LEU A 47 5.58 -4.66 -1.87
CA LEU A 47 4.68 -5.41 -2.74
C LEU A 47 5.02 -5.23 -4.21
N LEU A 48 5.38 -4.01 -4.64
CA LEU A 48 5.83 -3.73 -5.99
C LEU A 48 7.14 -4.45 -6.34
N ASP A 49 8.09 -4.53 -5.40
CA ASP A 49 9.35 -5.25 -5.58
C ASP A 49 9.16 -6.78 -5.49
N ALA A 50 8.14 -7.23 -4.78
CA ALA A 50 7.75 -8.63 -4.73
C ALA A 50 6.99 -9.10 -5.98
N LEU A 51 6.71 -8.22 -6.96
CA LEU A 51 6.14 -8.67 -8.22
C LEU A 51 7.14 -9.58 -8.94
N PRO A 52 6.72 -10.78 -9.36
CA PRO A 52 7.59 -11.67 -10.11
C PRO A 52 8.01 -11.02 -11.43
N PRO A 53 9.24 -11.28 -11.91
CA PRO A 53 9.68 -10.78 -13.21
C PRO A 53 8.70 -11.25 -14.29
N GLN A 54 8.25 -10.31 -15.12
CA GLN A 54 7.25 -10.57 -16.16
C GLN A 54 7.74 -11.71 -17.07
N PRO A 55 6.99 -12.81 -17.22
CA PRO A 55 7.40 -13.93 -18.05
C PRO A 55 7.59 -13.46 -19.48
N ALA A 56 8.73 -13.80 -20.07
CA ALA A 56 9.02 -13.48 -21.46
C ALA A 56 7.95 -14.10 -22.37
N LEU A 57 7.44 -13.30 -23.29
CA LEU A 57 6.47 -13.76 -24.29
C LEU A 57 7.11 -14.90 -25.09
N ALA A 58 6.41 -16.03 -25.19
CA ALA A 58 6.85 -17.18 -25.98
C ALA A 58 7.03 -16.74 -27.46
N THR A 59 8.28 -16.58 -27.89
CA THR A 59 8.61 -16.07 -29.23
C THR A 59 8.63 -17.19 -30.29
N GLU A 60 8.59 -18.46 -29.88
CA GLU A 60 8.51 -19.62 -30.77
C GLU A 60 7.54 -20.70 -30.27
N GLY A 61 6.77 -21.31 -31.19
CA GLY A 61 5.82 -22.40 -30.92
C GLY A 61 4.36 -22.09 -31.30
N SER A 62 3.63 -23.10 -31.79
CA SER A 62 2.21 -23.01 -32.20
C SER A 62 1.24 -22.80 -31.03
N LEU A 63 1.71 -22.92 -29.78
CA LEU A 63 0.94 -22.85 -28.55
C LEU A 63 1.61 -21.82 -27.64
N GLY A 64 1.17 -20.56 -27.66
CA GLY A 64 1.73 -19.51 -26.81
C GLY A 64 1.46 -18.07 -27.24
N ARG A 65 1.12 -17.83 -28.53
CA ARG A 65 0.89 -16.47 -29.06
C ARG A 65 -0.47 -15.85 -28.73
N ASN A 66 -1.48 -16.66 -28.41
CA ASN A 66 -2.87 -16.19 -28.21
C ASN A 66 -3.37 -16.36 -26.77
N LEU A 67 -2.56 -16.92 -25.87
CA LEU A 67 -2.94 -17.04 -24.48
C LEU A 67 -2.44 -15.79 -23.76
N ASN A 68 -3.37 -14.91 -23.43
CA ASN A 68 -3.16 -13.91 -22.37
C ASN A 68 -2.98 -14.69 -21.06
N THR A 69 -1.76 -15.14 -20.79
CA THR A 69 -1.36 -15.51 -19.43
C THR A 69 -1.35 -14.20 -18.67
N TYR A 70 -2.43 -13.95 -17.95
CA TYR A 70 -2.49 -12.90 -16.95
C TYR A 70 -1.41 -13.20 -15.90
N ALA A 71 -0.49 -12.26 -15.73
CA ALA A 71 0.37 -12.11 -14.55
C ALA A 71 -0.09 -10.87 -13.79
#